data_AF-A0A9P6AS48-F1
#
_entry.id   AF-A0A9P6AS48-F1
#
_cell.length_a   1.000
_cell.length_b   1.000
_cell.length_c   1.000
_cell.angle_alpha   90.00
_cell.angle_beta   90.00
_cell.angle_gamma   90.00
#
_symmetry.space_group_name_H-M   'P 1'
#
loop_
_entity.id
_entity.type
_entity.pdbx_description
1 polymer ?
#
loop_
_entity_poly.entity_id
_entity_poly.type
_entity_poly.pdbx_seq_one_letter_code
_entity_poly.pdbx_strand_id
1 'polypeptide(L)'
;MGSDVQKRCTFDRKHYFYPDLPSGYQITQKYGTVNYLGPTLLFRPDSWLILAPLATGGQVLVGQGRAVSIEQIQLEQDIAKSTKSITGRVTHSCAVTEIVSRPDMRFEYAPFGGTHVPELLNSRDS
;
A
#
# COMPACT_ATOMS: atom_id res chain seq x y z
N MET A 1 -5.17 3.47 14.10
CA MET A 1 -4.42 4.27 13.09
C MET A 1 -4.70 5.77 13.19
N GLY A 2 -5.88 6.22 13.63
CA GLY A 2 -6.15 7.66 13.82
C GLY A 2 -6.27 8.43 12.50
N SER A 3 -6.66 7.74 11.44
CA SER A 3 -6.89 8.31 10.10
C SER A 3 -8.27 8.94 10.00
N ASP A 4 -8.41 9.96 9.14
CA ASP A 4 -9.67 10.63 8.86
C ASP A 4 -10.41 9.92 7.71
N VAL A 5 -11.63 9.43 7.99
CA VAL A 5 -12.43 8.65 7.05
C VAL A 5 -13.26 9.58 6.18
N GLN A 6 -13.16 9.39 4.87
CA GLN A 6 -13.86 10.25 3.92
C GLN A 6 -15.36 9.94 3.91
N LYS A 7 -16.21 10.98 3.89
CA LYS A 7 -17.68 10.83 3.77
C LYS A 7 -18.11 10.25 2.42
N ARG A 8 -17.27 10.43 1.39
CA ARG A 8 -17.45 9.91 0.04
C ARG A 8 -16.08 9.48 -0.49
N CYS A 9 -16.04 8.33 -1.11
CA CYS A 9 -14.86 7.83 -1.82
C CYS A 9 -15.27 7.34 -3.21
N THR A 10 -14.32 7.32 -4.14
CA THR A 10 -14.54 6.93 -5.54
C THR A 10 -13.65 5.75 -5.90
N PHE A 11 -14.00 5.06 -6.98
CA PHE A 11 -13.21 3.97 -7.53
C PHE A 11 -12.81 4.29 -8.97
N ASP A 12 -11.56 3.98 -9.27
CA ASP A 12 -10.90 4.18 -10.55
C ASP A 12 -10.48 2.84 -11.15
N ARG A 13 -10.24 2.85 -12.47
CA ARG A 13 -9.69 1.71 -13.19
C ARG A 13 -8.21 1.93 -13.44
N LYS A 14 -7.37 1.10 -12.82
CA LYS A 14 -5.93 1.05 -13.10
C LYS A 14 -5.69 0.00 -14.17
N HIS A 15 -5.35 0.45 -15.38
CA HIS A 15 -5.15 -0.41 -16.54
C HIS A 15 -3.73 -0.99 -16.55
N TYR A 16 -3.62 -2.31 -16.68
CA TYR A 16 -2.37 -3.01 -16.97
C TYR A 16 -2.68 -4.39 -17.54
N PHE A 17 -1.80 -4.86 -18.42
CA PHE A 17 -1.95 -6.17 -19.05
C PHE A 17 -1.30 -7.24 -18.19
N TYR A 18 -2.09 -8.23 -17.77
CA TYR A 18 -1.57 -9.45 -17.18
C TYR A 18 -2.43 -10.65 -17.62
N PRO A 19 -1.81 -11.80 -17.94
CA PRO A 19 -2.56 -12.98 -18.41
C PRO A 19 -3.65 -13.48 -17.45
N ASP A 20 -3.61 -13.14 -16.17
CA ASP A 20 -4.57 -13.52 -15.13
C ASP A 20 -5.56 -12.43 -14.72
N LEU A 21 -5.54 -11.28 -15.41
CA LEU A 21 -6.48 -10.18 -15.24
C LEU A 21 -7.37 -10.05 -16.49
N PRO A 22 -8.49 -10.80 -16.58
CA PRO A 22 -9.33 -10.85 -17.79
C PRO A 22 -9.93 -9.49 -18.18
N SER A 23 -10.13 -8.61 -17.20
CA SER A 23 -10.67 -7.26 -17.39
C SER A 23 -9.67 -6.28 -18.01
N GLY A 24 -8.36 -6.55 -17.92
CA GLY A 24 -7.31 -5.61 -18.31
C GLY A 24 -7.23 -4.35 -17.42
N TYR A 25 -7.92 -4.35 -16.28
CA TYR A 25 -7.85 -3.32 -15.26
C TYR A 25 -8.21 -3.84 -13.88
N GLN A 26 -7.65 -3.20 -12.86
CA GLN A 26 -7.96 -3.40 -11.45
C GLN A 26 -8.77 -2.21 -10.94
N ILE A 27 -9.80 -2.47 -10.14
CA ILE A 27 -10.56 -1.42 -9.43
C ILE A 27 -9.75 -0.99 -8.19
N THR A 28 -9.49 0.31 -8.05
CA THR A 28 -8.67 0.92 -6.97
C THR A 28 -9.20 2.31 -6.60
N GLN A 29 -8.70 2.95 -5.54
CA GLN A 29 -8.95 4.38 -5.20
C GLN A 29 -7.68 5.25 -5.36
N LYS A 30 -6.72 4.78 -6.15
CA LYS A 30 -5.37 5.35 -6.28
C LYS A 30 -5.33 6.86 -6.56
N TYR A 31 -6.22 7.39 -7.39
CA TYR A 31 -6.13 8.79 -7.82
C TYR A 31 -6.79 9.78 -6.84
N GLY A 32 -7.32 9.29 -5.72
CA GLY A 32 -7.96 10.13 -4.70
C GLY A 32 -7.01 10.96 -3.85
N THR A 33 -5.70 10.83 -4.03
CA THR A 33 -4.74 11.59 -3.22
C THR A 33 -4.65 13.03 -3.72
N VAL A 34 -4.93 13.98 -2.82
CA VAL A 34 -4.86 15.43 -3.03
C VAL A 34 -3.54 15.89 -3.67
N ASN A 35 -2.45 15.14 -3.46
CA ASN A 35 -1.11 15.49 -3.92
C ASN A 35 -0.91 15.39 -5.44
N TYR A 36 -1.70 14.61 -6.18
CA TYR A 36 -1.47 14.38 -7.62
C TYR A 36 -2.19 15.36 -8.56
N LEU A 37 -3.19 16.10 -8.08
CA LEU A 37 -4.06 16.92 -8.95
C LEU A 37 -3.94 18.43 -8.71
N GLY A 38 -3.13 18.84 -7.73
CA GLY A 38 -3.04 20.24 -7.31
C GLY A 38 -4.38 20.78 -6.78
N PRO A 39 -4.39 22.02 -6.26
CA PRO A 39 -5.61 22.67 -5.75
C PRO A 39 -6.67 23.00 -6.82
N THR A 40 -6.44 22.66 -8.09
CA THR A 40 -7.23 23.14 -9.25
C THR A 40 -8.31 22.17 -9.72
N LEU A 41 -8.29 20.88 -9.34
CA LEU A 41 -9.32 19.91 -9.78
C LEU A 41 -10.40 19.60 -8.74
N LEU A 42 -10.31 20.21 -7.55
CA LEU A 42 -11.40 20.27 -6.59
C LEU A 42 -12.13 21.60 -6.79
N PHE A 43 -13.45 21.60 -6.72
CA PHE A 43 -14.37 22.73 -6.91
C PHE A 43 -14.90 22.97 -8.33
N ARG A 44 -15.79 22.07 -8.76
CA ARG A 44 -17.05 22.54 -9.38
C ARG A 44 -18.14 22.52 -8.29
N PRO A 45 -18.82 23.64 -8.02
CA PRO A 45 -19.86 23.71 -6.98
C PRO A 45 -21.07 22.80 -7.26
N ASP A 46 -21.19 22.26 -8.47
CA ASP A 46 -22.34 21.51 -8.99
C ASP A 46 -21.99 20.14 -9.60
N SER A 47 -20.71 19.75 -9.67
CA SER A 47 -20.28 18.52 -10.35
C SER A 47 -19.19 17.76 -9.59
N TRP A 48 -19.52 16.51 -9.24
CA TRP A 48 -18.75 15.65 -8.35
C TRP A 48 -17.76 14.79 -9.12
N LEU A 49 -16.52 15.24 -9.25
CA LEU A 49 -15.39 14.33 -9.43
C LEU A 49 -14.34 14.60 -8.36
N ILE A 50 -14.73 14.41 -7.11
CA ILE A 50 -13.79 14.36 -6.00
C ILE A 50 -13.23 12.94 -5.99
N LEU A 51 -12.04 12.77 -6.56
CA LEU A 51 -11.31 11.54 -6.33
C LEU A 51 -10.91 11.52 -4.86
N ALA A 52 -11.34 10.50 -4.12
CA ALA A 52 -11.04 10.39 -2.69
C ALA A 52 -10.83 8.93 -2.27
N PRO A 53 -9.79 8.64 -1.46
CA PRO A 53 -9.56 7.33 -0.90
C PRO A 53 -10.50 7.06 0.27
N LEU A 54 -10.41 5.86 0.87
CA LEU A 54 -11.19 5.51 2.07
C LEU A 54 -10.84 6.42 3.26
N ALA A 55 -9.55 6.62 3.53
CA ALA A 55 -9.09 7.48 4.62
C ALA A 55 -7.72 8.10 4.33
N THR A 56 -7.41 9.20 5.02
CA THR A 56 -6.12 9.91 4.91
C THR A 56 -5.54 10.22 6.29
N GLY A 57 -4.21 10.35 6.38
CA GLY A 57 -3.55 10.67 7.64
C GLY A 57 -3.54 9.52 8.65
N GLY A 58 -3.16 9.83 9.89
CA GLY A 58 -2.95 8.84 10.95
C GLY A 58 -1.50 8.36 11.05
N GLN A 59 -1.24 7.42 11.95
CA GLN A 59 0.09 6.86 12.22
C GLN A 59 0.02 5.41 12.69
N VAL A 60 1.10 4.68 12.44
CA VAL A 60 1.33 3.31 12.94
C VAL A 60 2.66 3.27 13.67
N LEU A 61 2.69 2.62 14.82
CA LEU A 61 3.93 2.35 15.54
C LEU A 61 4.60 1.11 14.94
N VAL A 62 5.88 1.21 14.59
CA VAL A 62 6.66 0.16 13.92
C VAL A 62 8.03 0.10 14.56
N GLY A 63 8.31 -0.98 15.31
CA GLY A 63 9.62 -1.29 15.90
C GLY A 63 10.18 -0.22 16.86
N GLN A 64 10.69 -0.62 18.03
CA GLN A 64 11.38 0.30 18.97
C GLN A 64 10.62 1.63 19.26
N GLY A 65 9.29 1.64 19.18
CA GLY A 65 8.47 2.83 19.42
C GLY A 65 8.46 3.89 18.31
N ARG A 66 9.02 3.63 17.13
CA ARG A 66 9.02 4.60 16.02
C ARG A 66 7.63 4.72 15.40
N ALA A 67 7.17 5.95 15.21
CA ALA A 67 5.92 6.23 14.49
C ALA A 67 6.20 6.44 13.00
N VAL A 68 5.39 5.83 12.14
CA VAL A 68 5.35 6.06 10.70
C VAL A 68 3.98 6.65 10.35
N SER A 69 3.98 7.79 9.68
CA SER A 69 2.76 8.47 9.28
C SER A 69 2.10 7.74 8.12
N ILE A 70 0.77 7.64 8.17
CA ILE A 70 -0.04 7.15 7.05
C ILE A 70 -0.36 8.34 6.14
N GLU A 71 -0.11 8.18 4.86
CA GLU A 71 -0.56 9.12 3.82
C GLU A 71 -2.01 8.81 3.43
N GLN A 72 -2.30 7.55 3.12
CA GLN A 72 -3.59 7.13 2.57
C GLN A 72 -3.93 5.68 2.95
N ILE A 73 -5.22 5.40 3.12
CA ILE A 73 -5.79 4.05 3.19
C ILE A 73 -6.79 3.92 2.04
N GLN A 74 -6.68 2.86 1.24
CA GLN A 74 -7.52 2.66 0.06
C GLN A 74 -8.00 1.22 -0.05
N LEU A 75 -9.15 1.05 -0.70
CA LEU A 75 -9.65 -0.26 -1.11
C LEU A 75 -9.21 -0.58 -2.53
N GLU A 76 -8.73 -1.80 -2.76
CA GLU A 76 -8.41 -2.30 -4.09
C GLU A 76 -8.99 -3.71 -4.30
N GLN A 77 -9.20 -4.06 -5.57
CA GLN A 77 -9.43 -5.44 -5.97
C GLN A 77 -8.09 -6.20 -5.95
N ASP A 78 -8.02 -7.35 -5.28
CA ASP A 78 -6.86 -8.25 -5.37
C ASP A 78 -6.82 -8.93 -6.74
N ILE A 79 -5.61 -9.19 -7.24
CA ILE A 79 -5.44 -9.98 -8.45
C ILE A 79 -5.66 -11.43 -8.07
N ALA A 80 -6.80 -11.94 -8.51
CA ALA A 80 -7.23 -13.29 -8.28
C ALA A 80 -6.21 -14.34 -8.78
N LYS A 81 -5.92 -15.35 -7.97
CA LYS A 81 -5.26 -16.56 -8.45
C LYS A 81 -6.24 -17.35 -9.32
N SER A 82 -5.83 -17.67 -10.53
CA SER A 82 -6.66 -18.45 -11.46
C SER A 82 -6.30 -19.94 -11.43
N THR A 83 -7.30 -20.81 -11.36
CA THR A 83 -7.12 -22.26 -11.48
C THR A 83 -7.61 -22.72 -12.85
N LYS A 84 -6.77 -23.48 -13.58
CA LYS A 84 -7.18 -24.16 -14.81
C LYS A 84 -7.87 -25.48 -14.46
N SER A 85 -9.06 -25.68 -15.00
CA SER A 85 -9.83 -26.93 -14.97
C SER A 85 -9.99 -27.46 -16.40
N ILE A 86 -10.35 -28.74 -16.54
CA ILE A 86 -10.77 -29.36 -17.80
C ILE A 86 -11.93 -28.62 -18.46
N THR A 87 -12.77 -27.93 -17.67
CA THR A 87 -13.96 -27.20 -18.13
C THR A 87 -13.75 -25.69 -18.32
N GLY A 88 -12.57 -25.16 -18.03
CA GLY A 88 -12.27 -23.72 -18.17
C GLY A 88 -11.40 -23.15 -17.06
N ARG A 89 -11.32 -21.81 -16.99
CA ARG A 89 -10.54 -21.08 -15.99
C ARG A 89 -11.47 -20.42 -14.99
N VAL A 90 -11.24 -20.65 -13.70
CA VAL A 90 -11.97 -19.98 -12.61
C VAL A 90 -11.04 -18.98 -11.92
N THR A 91 -11.56 -17.79 -11.65
CA THR A 91 -10.81 -16.65 -11.10
C THR A 91 -11.61 -16.09 -9.92
N HIS A 92 -11.04 -16.06 -8.72
CA HIS A 92 -11.67 -15.54 -7.51
C HIS A 92 -10.91 -14.30 -7.01
N SER A 93 -11.52 -13.13 -7.03
CA SER A 93 -10.92 -11.89 -6.50
C SER A 93 -11.52 -11.52 -5.15
N CYS A 94 -10.69 -11.00 -4.25
CA CYS A 94 -11.11 -10.46 -2.96
C CYS A 94 -10.89 -8.95 -2.92
N ALA A 95 -11.61 -8.26 -2.03
CA ALA A 95 -11.27 -6.87 -1.69
C ALA A 95 -10.06 -6.87 -0.74
N VAL A 96 -9.11 -5.96 -0.98
CA VAL A 96 -7.95 -5.72 -0.12
C VAL A 96 -7.91 -4.26 0.30
N THR A 97 -7.32 -4.00 1.46
CA THR A 97 -7.02 -2.65 1.93
C THR A 97 -5.53 -2.42 1.79
N GLU A 98 -5.16 -1.40 1.03
CA GLU A 98 -3.78 -0.92 0.93
C GLU A 98 -3.58 0.30 1.84
N ILE A 99 -2.46 0.30 2.55
CA ILE A 99 -2.06 1.39 3.44
C ILE A 99 -0.77 1.97 2.88
N VAL A 100 -0.82 3.24 2.49
CA VAL A 100 0.31 4.01 1.97
C VAL A 100 0.89 4.84 3.11
N SER A 101 2.15 4.64 3.43
CA SER A 101 2.88 5.45 4.41
C SER A 101 3.58 6.63 3.75
N ARG A 102 3.81 7.69 4.52
CA ARG A 102 4.85 8.68 4.18
C ARG A 102 6.23 8.01 4.22
N PRO A 103 7.26 8.58 3.55
CA PRO A 103 8.62 8.04 3.55
C PRO A 103 9.37 8.27 4.90
N ASP A 104 8.74 7.90 6.01
CA ASP A 104 9.25 8.11 7.38
C ASP A 104 10.18 6.96 7.84
N MET A 105 10.15 5.83 7.12
CA MET A 105 11.03 4.68 7.38
C MET A 105 12.47 5.07 7.07
N ARG A 106 13.33 5.00 8.10
CA ARG A 106 14.78 5.18 7.97
C ARG A 106 15.45 3.93 8.48
N PHE A 107 16.44 3.45 7.75
CA PHE A 107 17.35 2.42 8.21
C PHE A 107 18.55 3.11 8.85
N GLU A 108 18.88 2.77 10.10
CA GLU A 108 20.17 3.17 10.66
C GLU A 108 21.22 2.24 10.06
N TYR A 109 21.99 2.75 9.10
CA TYR A 109 23.16 2.03 8.63
C TYR A 109 24.22 2.14 9.73
N ALA A 110 24.41 1.10 10.53
CA ALA A 110 25.60 1.00 11.35
C ALA A 110 26.79 0.75 10.41
N PRO A 111 27.70 1.71 10.19
CA PRO A 111 28.88 1.44 9.38
C PRO A 111 29.67 0.33 10.08
N PHE A 112 29.97 -0.75 9.35
CA PHE A 112 30.98 -1.71 9.77
C PHE A 112 32.32 -0.98 9.92
N GLY A 113 32.65 -0.61 11.15
CA GLY A 113 33.87 0.13 11.46
C GLY A 113 34.09 0.26 12.95
N GLY A 114 34.63 -0.80 13.58
CA GLY A 114 35.11 -0.75 14.97
C GLY A 114 35.11 -2.10 15.66
N THR A 115 36.16 -2.89 15.41
CA THR A 115 36.66 -4.01 16.24
C THR A 115 35.66 -4.69 17.19
N HIS A 116 34.94 -5.70 16.68
CA HIS A 116 34.53 -6.83 17.49
C HIS A 116 35.00 -8.10 16.77
N VAL A 117 36.14 -8.62 17.19
CA VAL A 117 36.55 -9.99 16.85
C VAL A 117 35.60 -10.89 17.64
N PRO A 118 34.81 -11.80 17.04
CA PRO A 118 34.14 -12.84 17.80
C PRO A 118 35.19 -13.88 18.16
N GLU A 119 35.91 -13.63 19.24
CA GLU A 119 36.59 -14.67 19.99
C GLU A 119 35.50 -15.45 20.73
N LEU A 120 35.16 -16.65 20.23
CA LEU A 120 34.59 -17.80 20.96
C LEU A 120 33.93 -18.78 19.98
N LEU A 121 34.77 -19.56 19.29
CA LEU A 121 34.42 -20.91 18.85
C LEU A 121 35.70 -21.72 18.64
N ASN A 122 36.39 -21.96 19.75
CA ASN A 122 37.31 -23.08 19.92
C ASN A 122 37.36 -23.45 21.40
N SER A 123 36.38 -24.25 21.83
CA SER A 123 36.51 -25.10 23.01
C SER A 123 36.45 -26.56 22.54
N ARG A 124 37.58 -27.05 22.03
CA ARG A 124 38.10 -28.39 22.32
C ARG A 124 39.31 -28.10 23.22
N ASP A 125 39.44 -28.67 24.41
CA ASP A 125 39.61 -30.10 24.64
C ASP A 125 39.12 -30.53 26.03
N SER A 126 38.52 -31.71 26.10
CA SER A 126 38.86 -32.80 27.03
C SER A 126 38.32 -34.10 26.45
#